data_AF-A0A2S6IUU3-F1
#
_entry.id   AF-A0A2S6IUU3-F1
#
_cell.length_a   1.000
_cell.length_b   1.000
_cell.length_c   1.000
_cell.angle_alpha   90.00
_cell.angle_beta   90.00
_cell.angle_gamma   90.00
#
_symmetry.space_group_name_H-M   'P 1'
#
loop_
_entity.id
_entity.type
_entity.pdbx_description
1 polymer ?
#
loop_
_entity_poly.entity_id
_entity_poly.type
_entity_poly.pdbx_seq_one_letter_code
_entity_poly.pdbx_strand_id
1 'polypeptide(L)'
;MTAALDARGQQAVADLLETWAYTPQPGDTVSIGRLLIAASEHRVYAGDPHGALRLAQRAVETGDDVPPDARCYVVSALLACGRGEEAWVLTERVMADHVRADAEVYLFLGETYGWYGEAAAAAQVFGRGLFRCAGDSEAVESLLGAWRRSRAARSGRIDLDDLPGQRVPH
;
A
#
# COMPACT_ATOMS: atom_id res chain seq x y z
N MET A 1 22.27 4.22 -11.71
CA MET A 1 21.22 3.91 -10.72
C MET A 1 21.20 5.07 -9.73
N THR A 2 20.15 5.88 -9.76
CA THR A 2 20.07 7.19 -9.10
C THR A 2 19.95 7.02 -7.58
N ALA A 3 20.73 7.76 -6.80
CA ALA A 3 20.78 7.68 -5.32
C ALA A 3 19.41 7.82 -4.62
N ALA A 4 18.38 8.35 -5.30
CA ALA A 4 17.01 8.44 -4.78
C ALA A 4 16.28 7.08 -4.63
N LEU A 5 16.78 6.01 -5.28
CA LEU A 5 16.15 4.69 -5.24
C LEU A 5 16.83 3.71 -4.27
N ASP A 6 17.95 4.09 -3.66
CA ASP A 6 18.58 3.27 -2.62
C ASP A 6 18.02 3.61 -1.22
N ALA A 7 18.25 2.73 -0.25
CA ALA A 7 17.69 2.88 1.10
C ALA A 7 18.07 4.22 1.76
N ARG A 8 19.23 4.80 1.43
CA ARG A 8 19.65 6.11 1.97
C ARG A 8 18.88 7.25 1.33
N GLY A 9 18.62 7.19 0.02
CA GLY A 9 17.73 8.12 -0.66
C GLY A 9 16.32 8.09 -0.09
N GLN A 10 15.78 6.89 0.12
CA GLN A 10 14.46 6.69 0.72
C GLN A 10 14.38 7.28 2.14
N GLN A 11 15.41 7.02 2.95
CA GLN A 11 15.54 7.60 4.28
C GLN A 11 15.53 9.14 4.26
N ALA A 12 16.34 9.75 3.38
CA ALA A 12 16.43 11.21 3.28
C ALA A 12 15.11 11.86 2.84
N VAL A 13 14.37 11.23 1.92
CA VAL A 13 13.04 11.71 1.52
C VAL A 13 12.05 11.60 2.68
N ALA A 14 12.06 10.50 3.43
CA ALA A 14 11.21 10.34 4.60
C ALA A 14 11.48 11.43 5.65
N ASP A 15 12.75 11.70 5.96
CA ASP A 15 13.14 12.72 6.94
C ASP A 15 12.71 14.14 6.51
N LEU A 16 12.78 14.45 5.20
CA LEU A 16 12.32 15.73 4.65
C LEU A 16 10.80 15.90 4.78
N LEU A 17 10.04 14.88 4.39
CA LEU A 17 8.57 14.90 4.46
C LEU A 17 8.09 15.00 5.92
N GLU A 18 8.75 14.28 6.83
CA GLU A 18 8.49 14.36 8.26
C GLU A 18 8.78 15.77 8.81
N THR A 19 9.87 16.41 8.37
CA THR A 19 10.19 17.80 8.73
C THR A 19 9.10 18.77 8.28
N TRP A 20 8.59 18.61 7.06
CA TRP A 20 7.49 19.43 6.54
C TRP A 20 6.19 19.19 7.32
N ALA A 21 5.87 17.94 7.65
CA ALA A 21 4.70 17.61 8.45
C ALA A 21 4.71 18.29 9.83
N TYR A 22 5.90 18.45 10.44
CA TYR A 22 6.05 19.13 11.73
C TYR A 22 6.23 20.64 11.65
N THR A 23 6.40 21.20 10.45
CA THR A 23 6.62 22.64 10.24
C THR A 23 5.66 23.22 9.19
N PRO A 24 4.32 23.06 9.37
CA PRO A 24 3.35 23.49 8.38
C PRO A 24 3.43 25.01 8.16
N GLN A 25 3.36 25.42 6.90
CA GLN A 25 3.39 26.82 6.50
C GLN A 25 2.00 27.33 6.15
N PRO A 26 1.70 28.63 6.42
CA PRO A 26 0.47 29.24 5.94
C PRO A 26 0.36 29.12 4.40
N GLY A 27 -0.73 28.51 3.94
CA GLY A 27 -1.00 28.32 2.51
C GLY A 27 -0.63 26.94 1.95
N ASP A 28 -0.11 26.03 2.77
CA ASP A 28 0.10 24.65 2.36
C ASP A 28 -1.22 23.98 1.95
N THR A 29 -1.20 23.29 0.80
CA THR A 29 -2.37 22.57 0.26
C THR A 29 -2.32 21.07 0.55
N VAL A 30 -1.17 20.56 1.00
CA VAL A 30 -0.99 19.16 1.40
C VAL A 30 -1.18 19.06 2.90
N SER A 31 -2.04 18.14 3.34
CA SER A 31 -2.32 17.92 4.75
C SER A 31 -1.13 17.28 5.48
N ILE A 32 -1.10 17.45 6.81
CA ILE A 32 -0.05 16.87 7.66
C ILE A 32 -0.12 15.35 7.57
N GLY A 33 -1.33 14.78 7.65
CA GLY A 33 -1.55 13.35 7.48
C GLY A 33 -0.99 12.82 6.17
N ARG A 34 -1.17 13.52 5.05
CA ARG A 34 -0.67 13.07 3.74
C ARG A 34 0.86 13.10 3.65
N LEU A 35 1.51 14.10 4.25
CA LEU A 35 2.97 14.15 4.36
C LEU A 35 3.52 12.99 5.21
N LEU A 36 2.86 12.71 6.35
CA LEU A 36 3.25 11.61 7.23
C LEU A 36 3.08 10.23 6.57
N ILE A 37 2.02 10.04 5.77
CA ILE A 37 1.82 8.81 5.00
C ILE A 37 2.91 8.63 3.94
N ALA A 38 3.20 9.68 3.15
CA ALA A 38 4.28 9.62 2.17
C ALA A 38 5.62 9.30 2.85
N ALA A 39 5.92 9.95 3.98
CA ALA A 39 7.11 9.65 4.77
C ALA A 39 7.14 8.19 5.24
N SER A 40 6.00 7.65 5.72
CA SER A 40 5.86 6.25 6.11
C SER A 40 6.20 5.28 4.99
N GLU A 41 5.69 5.49 3.78
CA GLU A 41 5.99 4.64 2.62
C GLU A 41 7.48 4.63 2.30
N HIS A 42 8.12 5.80 2.32
CA HIS A 42 9.57 5.92 2.14
C HIS A 42 10.36 5.19 3.24
N ARG A 43 9.90 5.18 4.50
CA ARG A 43 10.52 4.37 5.56
C ARG A 43 10.44 2.87 5.30
N VAL A 44 9.33 2.37 4.74
CA VAL A 44 9.23 0.97 4.31
C VAL A 44 10.30 0.65 3.27
N TYR A 45 10.43 1.48 2.23
CA TYR A 45 11.46 1.30 1.19
C TYR A 45 12.89 1.46 1.71
N ALA A 46 13.09 2.24 2.78
CA ALA A 46 14.38 2.38 3.46
C ALA A 46 14.73 1.18 4.37
N GLY A 47 13.80 0.23 4.57
CA GLY A 47 13.99 -0.89 5.50
C GLY A 47 13.78 -0.52 6.97
N ASP A 48 13.03 0.54 7.26
CA ASP A 48 12.62 0.98 8.60
C ASP A 48 11.10 0.79 8.81
N PRO A 49 10.61 -0.46 8.90
CA PRO A 49 9.18 -0.74 9.03
C PRO A 49 8.59 -0.22 10.35
N HIS A 50 9.40 -0.14 11.41
CA HIS A 50 8.97 0.42 12.69
C HIS A 50 8.80 1.95 12.61
N GLY A 51 9.68 2.65 11.90
CA GLY A 51 9.52 4.07 11.59
C GLY A 51 8.29 4.33 10.74
N ALA A 52 8.08 3.51 9.70
CA ALA A 52 6.87 3.57 8.89
C ALA A 52 5.60 3.46 9.76
N LEU A 53 5.55 2.46 10.63
CA LEU A 53 4.39 2.24 11.48
C LEU A 53 4.08 3.43 12.40
N ARG A 54 5.11 4.03 13.01
CA ARG A 54 4.92 5.22 13.85
C ARG A 54 4.33 6.39 13.06
N LEU A 55 4.85 6.63 11.85
CA LEU A 55 4.39 7.73 11.00
C LEU A 55 2.96 7.49 10.49
N ALA A 56 2.63 6.28 10.06
CA ALA A 56 1.28 5.94 9.64
C ALA A 56 0.25 6.06 10.78
N GLN A 57 0.61 5.64 12.00
CA GLN A 57 -0.24 5.83 13.18
C GLN A 57 -0.44 7.33 13.49
N ARG A 58 0.63 8.11 13.40
CA ARG A 58 0.55 9.57 13.60
C ARG A 58 -0.31 10.24 12.55
N ALA A 59 -0.26 9.78 11.29
CA ALA A 59 -1.15 10.26 10.24
C ALA A 59 -2.63 10.02 10.59
N VAL A 60 -2.99 8.83 11.10
CA VAL A 60 -4.36 8.55 11.56
C VAL A 60 -4.79 9.50 12.69
N GLU A 61 -3.89 9.81 13.62
CA GLU A 61 -4.16 10.73 14.73
C GLU A 61 -4.44 12.17 14.29
N THR A 62 -3.98 12.59 13.10
CA THR A 62 -4.28 13.94 12.58
C THR A 62 -5.76 14.13 12.27
N GLY A 63 -6.48 13.04 11.95
CA GLY A 63 -7.85 13.11 11.46
C GLY A 63 -7.98 13.69 10.04
N ASP A 64 -6.86 13.94 9.35
CA ASP A 64 -6.87 14.41 7.97
C ASP A 64 -7.43 13.32 7.04
N ASP A 65 -8.18 13.74 6.02
CA ASP A 65 -8.61 12.85 4.95
C ASP A 65 -7.43 12.52 4.03
N VAL A 66 -6.98 11.26 4.10
CA VAL A 66 -5.92 10.74 3.25
C VAL A 66 -6.49 9.52 2.52
N PRO A 67 -6.64 9.59 1.18
CA PRO A 67 -7.10 8.46 0.38
C PRO A 67 -5.95 7.52 -0.06
N PRO A 68 -6.20 6.19 -0.11
CA PRO A 68 -7.34 5.54 0.55
C PRO A 68 -7.17 5.71 2.06
N ASP A 69 -8.20 5.41 2.86
CA ASP A 69 -8.20 5.56 4.33
C ASP A 69 -6.81 5.34 4.96
N ALA A 70 -6.29 6.32 5.71
CA ALA A 70 -4.95 6.31 6.30
C ALA A 70 -4.61 5.02 7.08
N ARG A 71 -5.62 4.33 7.63
CA ARG A 71 -5.44 3.04 8.33
C ARG A 71 -4.98 1.92 7.40
N CYS A 72 -5.20 2.02 6.09
CA CYS A 72 -4.65 1.08 5.10
C CYS A 72 -3.13 1.10 5.09
N TYR A 73 -2.51 2.26 5.28
CA TYR A 73 -1.06 2.38 5.38
C TYR A 73 -0.52 1.84 6.71
N VAL A 74 -1.30 1.95 7.80
CA VAL A 74 -0.99 1.26 9.07
C VAL A 74 -0.99 -0.26 8.87
N VAL A 75 -1.94 -0.81 8.12
CA VAL A 75 -1.96 -2.25 7.74
C VAL A 75 -0.67 -2.61 6.99
N SER A 76 -0.29 -1.83 5.97
CA SER A 76 0.95 -2.05 5.21
C SER A 76 2.19 -2.06 6.11
N ALA A 77 2.32 -1.06 7.00
CA ALA A 77 3.45 -0.98 7.92
C ALA A 77 3.46 -2.09 8.99
N LEU A 78 2.29 -2.56 9.45
CA LEU A 78 2.19 -3.73 10.33
C LEU A 78 2.67 -5.00 9.63
N LEU A 79 2.30 -5.21 8.37
CA LEU A 79 2.79 -6.34 7.57
C LEU A 79 4.30 -6.26 7.36
N ALA A 80 4.84 -5.06 7.08
CA ALA A 80 6.28 -4.82 7.00
C ALA A 80 7.02 -5.16 8.30
N CYS A 81 6.38 -4.97 9.46
CA CYS A 81 6.88 -5.35 10.77
C CYS A 81 6.71 -6.86 11.09
N GLY A 82 6.10 -7.66 10.20
CA GLY A 82 5.74 -9.06 10.46
C GLY A 82 4.56 -9.24 11.43
N ARG A 83 3.77 -8.18 11.68
CA ARG A 83 2.64 -8.16 12.63
C ARG A 83 1.32 -8.47 11.93
N GLY A 84 1.26 -9.61 11.25
CA GLY A 84 0.15 -9.99 10.37
C GLY A 84 -1.22 -10.11 11.06
N GLU A 85 -1.26 -10.62 12.29
CA GLU A 85 -2.52 -10.72 13.05
C GLU A 85 -3.14 -9.35 13.33
N GLU A 86 -2.33 -8.39 13.78
CA GLU A 86 -2.77 -7.02 14.04
C GLU A 86 -3.18 -6.30 12.75
N ALA A 87 -2.43 -6.53 11.67
CA ALA A 87 -2.77 -6.02 10.34
C ALA A 87 -4.16 -6.52 9.90
N TRP A 88 -4.46 -7.80 10.13
CA TRP A 88 -5.74 -8.39 9.78
C TRP A 88 -6.89 -7.85 10.63
N VAL A 89 -6.71 -7.72 11.94
CA VAL A 89 -7.71 -7.11 12.84
C VAL A 89 -8.04 -5.69 12.38
N LEU A 90 -7.03 -4.89 12.02
CA LEU A 90 -7.26 -3.53 11.53
C LEU A 90 -7.94 -3.54 10.16
N THR A 91 -7.55 -4.45 9.26
CA THR A 91 -8.17 -4.63 7.94
C THR A 91 -9.68 -4.90 8.05
N GLU A 92 -10.08 -5.80 8.94
CA GLU A 92 -11.51 -6.08 9.17
C GLU A 92 -12.26 -4.85 9.67
N ARG A 93 -11.65 -4.03 10.55
CA ARG A 93 -12.25 -2.78 11.03
C ARG A 93 -12.40 -1.75 9.90
N VAL A 94 -11.36 -1.58 9.08
CA VAL A 94 -11.40 -0.67 7.93
C VAL A 94 -12.50 -1.10 6.95
N MET A 95 -12.56 -2.38 6.57
CA MET A 95 -13.61 -2.88 5.68
C MET A 95 -15.02 -2.79 6.28
N ALA A 96 -15.15 -2.90 7.60
CA ALA A 96 -16.42 -2.73 8.29
C ALA A 96 -16.90 -1.27 8.33
N ASP A 97 -16.00 -0.30 8.31
CA ASP A 97 -16.33 1.13 8.22
C ASP A 97 -16.60 1.55 6.77
N HIS A 98 -15.97 0.89 5.80
CA HIS A 98 -16.11 1.12 4.36
C HIS A 98 -17.08 0.11 3.70
N VAL A 99 -18.31 0.10 4.22
CA VAL A 99 -19.39 -0.79 3.75
C VAL A 99 -19.94 -0.36 2.39
N ARG A 100 -19.83 0.93 2.06
CA ARG A 100 -20.17 1.47 0.73
C ARG A 100 -19.03 1.19 -0.25
N ALA A 101 -19.33 1.24 -1.55
CA ALA A 101 -18.38 0.92 -2.61
C ALA A 101 -17.18 1.89 -2.60
N ASP A 102 -16.14 1.55 -1.84
CA ASP A 102 -14.84 2.23 -1.81
C ASP A 102 -13.81 1.27 -2.40
N ALA A 103 -13.68 1.32 -3.73
CA ALA A 103 -12.81 0.41 -4.46
C ALA A 103 -11.34 0.61 -4.10
N GLU A 104 -10.92 1.83 -3.76
CA GLU A 104 -9.52 2.17 -3.47
C GLU A 104 -9.05 1.46 -2.20
N VAL A 105 -9.88 1.40 -1.16
CA VAL A 105 -9.58 0.66 0.09
C VAL A 105 -9.37 -0.82 -0.20
N TYR A 106 -10.27 -1.47 -0.95
CA TYR A 106 -10.14 -2.90 -1.27
C TYR A 106 -8.97 -3.20 -2.21
N LEU A 107 -8.72 -2.31 -3.19
CA LEU A 107 -7.56 -2.41 -4.09
C LEU A 107 -6.26 -2.34 -3.30
N PHE A 108 -6.10 -1.29 -2.49
CA PHE A 108 -4.89 -1.06 -1.72
C PHE A 108 -4.61 -2.20 -0.76
N LEU A 109 -5.60 -2.59 0.06
CA LEU A 109 -5.43 -3.68 1.02
C LEU A 109 -5.13 -5.01 0.33
N GLY A 110 -5.85 -5.33 -0.75
CA GLY A 110 -5.64 -6.57 -1.50
C GLY A 110 -4.26 -6.67 -2.13
N GLU A 111 -3.78 -5.58 -2.74
CA GLU A 111 -2.43 -5.50 -3.32
C GLU A 111 -1.36 -5.54 -2.22
N THR A 112 -1.60 -4.87 -1.08
CA THR A 112 -0.69 -4.88 0.07
C THR A 112 -0.48 -6.30 0.61
N TYR A 113 -1.55 -7.04 0.92
CA TYR A 113 -1.41 -8.44 1.34
C TYR A 113 -0.74 -9.30 0.27
N GLY A 114 -1.03 -9.05 -1.01
CA GLY A 114 -0.38 -9.72 -2.13
C GLY A 114 1.14 -9.49 -2.16
N TRP A 115 1.58 -8.25 -1.94
CA TRP A 115 2.99 -7.86 -1.92
C TRP A 115 3.77 -8.54 -0.79
N TYR A 116 3.16 -8.68 0.38
CA TYR A 116 3.75 -9.37 1.53
C TYR A 116 3.57 -10.90 1.50
N GLY A 117 3.03 -11.47 0.42
CA GLY A 117 2.90 -12.92 0.23
C GLY A 117 1.70 -13.56 0.93
N GLU A 118 0.81 -12.77 1.53
CA GLU A 118 -0.38 -13.20 2.26
C GLU A 118 -1.56 -13.46 1.30
N ALA A 119 -1.38 -14.40 0.38
CA ALA A 119 -2.29 -14.61 -0.74
C ALA A 119 -3.74 -14.95 -0.34
N ALA A 120 -3.93 -15.64 0.79
CA ALA A 120 -5.27 -15.96 1.29
C ALA A 120 -6.00 -14.72 1.81
N ALA A 121 -5.30 -13.82 2.51
CA ALA A 121 -5.84 -12.54 2.96
C ALA A 121 -6.15 -11.64 1.76
N ALA A 122 -5.23 -11.55 0.80
CA ALA A 122 -5.43 -10.79 -0.44
C ALA A 122 -6.69 -11.24 -1.20
N ALA A 123 -6.86 -12.56 -1.39
CA ALA A 123 -8.04 -13.10 -2.08
C ALA A 123 -9.35 -12.79 -1.34
N GLN A 124 -9.34 -12.81 -0.01
CA GLN A 124 -10.50 -12.44 0.80
C GLN A 124 -10.86 -10.96 0.64
N VAL A 125 -9.88 -10.06 0.72
CA VAL A 125 -10.08 -8.63 0.54
C VAL A 125 -10.64 -8.32 -0.85
N PHE A 126 -10.01 -8.85 -1.91
CA PHE A 126 -10.50 -8.65 -3.28
C PHE A 126 -11.92 -9.22 -3.46
N GLY A 127 -12.21 -10.41 -2.93
CA GLY A 127 -13.53 -11.03 -3.01
C GLY A 127 -14.63 -10.18 -2.35
N ARG A 128 -14.35 -9.61 -1.17
CA ARG A 128 -15.27 -8.69 -0.49
C ARG A 128 -15.45 -7.40 -1.29
N GLY A 129 -14.37 -6.82 -1.80
CA GLY A 129 -14.42 -5.62 -2.65
C GLY A 129 -15.30 -5.84 -3.89
N LEU A 130 -15.11 -6.94 -4.60
CA LEU A 130 -15.92 -7.29 -5.78
C LEU A 130 -17.42 -7.37 -5.47
N PHE A 131 -17.77 -7.93 -4.31
CA PHE A 131 -19.17 -8.00 -3.88
C PHE A 131 -19.72 -6.62 -3.50
N ARG A 132 -18.95 -5.81 -2.78
CA ARG A 132 -19.35 -4.47 -2.31
C ARG A 132 -19.46 -3.45 -3.44
N CYS A 133 -18.61 -3.57 -4.44
CA CYS A 133 -18.56 -2.69 -5.61
C CYS A 133 -19.38 -3.22 -6.79
N ALA A 134 -20.21 -4.27 -6.64
CA ALA A 134 -20.90 -4.92 -7.76
C ALA A 134 -21.82 -4.00 -8.59
N GLY A 135 -22.22 -2.84 -8.05
CA GLY A 135 -22.98 -1.81 -8.77
C GLY A 135 -22.15 -0.80 -9.56
N ASP A 136 -20.82 -0.91 -9.50
CA ASP A 136 -19.85 -0.03 -10.15
C ASP A 136 -18.91 -0.87 -11.03
N SER A 137 -19.16 -0.85 -12.34
CA SER A 137 -18.41 -1.67 -13.31
C SER A 137 -16.92 -1.32 -13.35
N GLU A 138 -16.55 -0.04 -13.21
CA GLU A 138 -15.16 0.41 -13.28
C GLU A 138 -14.39 -0.07 -12.03
N ALA A 139 -15.01 0.04 -10.86
CA ALA A 139 -14.47 -0.51 -9.62
C ALA A 139 -14.29 -2.04 -9.72
N VAL A 140 -15.29 -2.76 -10.24
CA VAL A 140 -15.23 -4.22 -10.40
C VAL A 140 -14.12 -4.63 -11.38
N GLU A 141 -13.99 -3.95 -12.52
CA GLU A 141 -12.93 -4.23 -13.50
C GLU A 141 -11.54 -4.03 -12.89
N SER A 142 -11.36 -2.94 -12.14
CA SER A 142 -10.11 -2.64 -11.43
C SER A 142 -9.75 -3.72 -10.42
N LEU A 143 -10.71 -4.11 -9.57
CA LEU A 143 -10.54 -5.16 -8.55
C LEU A 143 -10.27 -6.54 -9.18
N LEU A 144 -10.99 -6.90 -10.25
CA LEU A 144 -10.76 -8.15 -10.99
C LEU A 144 -9.36 -8.17 -11.62
N GLY A 145 -8.93 -7.04 -12.18
CA GLY A 145 -7.59 -6.89 -12.75
C GLY A 145 -6.50 -7.12 -11.69
N ALA A 146 -6.60 -6.43 -10.55
CA ALA A 146 -5.67 -6.58 -9.43
C ALA A 146 -5.63 -8.01 -8.87
N TRP A 147 -6.80 -8.61 -8.65
CA TRP A 147 -6.91 -9.99 -8.17
C TRP A 147 -6.25 -11.01 -9.11
N ARG A 148 -6.43 -10.85 -10.44
CA ARG A 148 -5.79 -11.71 -11.45
C ARG A 148 -4.27 -11.56 -11.44
N ARG A 149 -3.74 -10.33 -11.35
CA ARG A 149 -2.29 -10.08 -11.26
C ARG A 149 -1.70 -10.74 -10.01
N SER A 150 -2.33 -10.53 -8.85
CA SER A 150 -1.91 -11.13 -7.58
C SER A 150 -1.87 -12.67 -7.66
N ARG A 151 -2.88 -13.28 -8.29
CA ARG A 151 -2.90 -14.74 -8.53
C ARG A 151 -1.82 -15.22 -9.51
N ALA A 152 -1.58 -14.47 -10.58
CA ALA A 152 -0.61 -14.84 -11.61
C ALA A 152 0.82 -14.87 -11.04
N ALA A 153 1.18 -13.85 -10.24
CA ALA A 153 2.44 -13.78 -9.51
C ALA A 153 2.67 -15.03 -8.62
N ARG A 154 1.60 -15.54 -7.99
CA ARG A 154 1.65 -16.77 -7.18
C ARG A 154 1.81 -18.06 -7.99
N SER A 155 1.30 -18.09 -9.23
CA SER A 155 1.32 -19.30 -10.07
C SER A 155 2.63 -19.56 -10.82
N GLY A 156 3.62 -18.65 -10.74
CA GLY A 156 4.94 -18.88 -11.30
C GLY A 156 4.94 -19.18 -12.81
N ARG A 157 4.19 -18.40 -13.58
CA ARG A 157 4.21 -18.49 -15.05
C ARG A 157 4.26 -17.10 -15.69
N ILE A 158 5.31 -16.38 -15.36
CA ILE A 158 5.95 -15.45 -16.29
C ILE A 158 7.34 -16.03 -16.48
N ASP A 159 7.54 -16.67 -17.62
CA ASP A 159 8.87 -17.07 -18.08
C ASP A 159 9.61 -15.76 -18.39
N LEU A 160 10.61 -15.41 -17.60
CA LEU A 160 11.45 -14.24 -17.87
C LEU A 160 12.34 -14.46 -19.11
N ASP A 161 12.31 -15.65 -19.71
CA ASP A 161 13.01 -16.03 -20.93
C ASP A 161 12.26 -15.64 -22.23
N ASP A 162 11.04 -15.10 -22.16
CA ASP A 162 10.26 -14.68 -23.35
C ASP A 162 10.48 -13.22 -23.76
N LEU A 163 11.57 -12.59 -23.29
CA LEU A 163 12.04 -11.34 -23.88
C LEU A 163 12.72 -11.65 -25.24
N PRO A 164 12.23 -11.09 -26.36
CA PRO A 164 12.82 -11.35 -27.66
C PRO A 164 14.19 -10.68 -27.74
N GLY A 165 15.27 -11.45 -27.57
CA GLY A 165 16.60 -10.94 -27.91
C GLY A 165 17.81 -11.53 -27.21
N GLN A 166 17.98 -12.86 -27.15
CA GLN A 166 19.34 -13.42 -27.02
C GLN A 166 19.42 -14.88 -27.49
N ARG A 167 19.65 -15.08 -28.80
CA ARG A 167 20.40 -16.24 -29.29
C ARG A 167 21.72 -15.72 -29.82
N VAL A 168 22.80 -16.02 -29.11
CA VAL A 168 24.16 -15.91 -29.64
C VAL A 168 24.54 -17.29 -30.15
N PRO A 169 24.94 -17.46 -31.41
CA PRO A 169 25.39 -18.75 -31.92
C PRO A 169 26.82 -19.04 -31.41
N HIS A 170 27.05 -20.30 -31.03
CA HIS A 170 28.38 -20.89 -30.96
C HIS A 170 28.86 -21.31 -32.36
#